data_AF-X1AZV4-F1
#
_entry.id   AF-X1AZV4-F1
#
_cell.length_a   1.000
_cell.length_b   1.000
_cell.length_c   1.000
_cell.angle_alpha   90.00
_cell.angle_beta   90.00
_cell.angle_gamma   90.00
#
_symmetry.space_group_name_H-M   'P 1'
#
loop_
_entity.id
_entity.type
_entity.pdbx_description
1 polymer ?
#
loop_
_entity_poly.entity_id
_entity_poly.type
_entity_poly.pdbx_seq_one_letter_code
_entity_poly.pdbx_strand_id
1 'polypeptide(L)' 'AEKKLIDATYGRRTRAIIITDSNHVILSSIQPETIANRFTEYSGQNFKLKENTTK' A
#
# COMPACT_ATOMS: atom_id res chain seq x y z
N ALA A 1 0.30 -3.57 -24.69
CA ALA A 1 -0.76 -3.67 -23.66
C ALA A 1 -0.20 -3.15 -22.36
N GLU A 2 -0.84 -2.15 -21.77
CA GLU A 2 -0.40 -1.57 -20.50
C GLU A 2 -0.60 -2.58 -19.37
N LYS A 3 0.47 -2.88 -18.62
CA LYS A 3 0.43 -3.86 -17.51
C LYS A 3 -0.21 -3.21 -16.29
N LYS A 4 -1.53 -3.27 -16.23
CA LYS A 4 -2.35 -2.74 -15.13
C LYS A 4 -2.41 -3.65 -13.91
N LEU A 5 -1.95 -4.90 -14.02
CA LEU A 5 -1.91 -5.86 -12.91
C LEU A 5 -0.50 -5.99 -12.37
N ILE A 6 -0.34 -5.76 -11.06
CA ILE A 6 0.89 -6.00 -10.32
C ILE A 6 0.62 -7.16 -9.35
N ASP A 7 1.39 -8.22 -9.49
CA ASP A 7 1.35 -9.34 -8.56
C ASP A 7 2.41 -9.17 -7.46
N ALA A 8 1.98 -8.80 -6.26
CA ALA A 8 2.81 -8.73 -5.05
C ALA A 8 2.48 -9.88 -4.08
N THR A 9 1.91 -10.98 -4.56
CA THR A 9 1.62 -12.18 -3.74
C THR A 9 2.85 -13.08 -3.58
N TYR A 10 3.79 -13.01 -4.52
CA TYR A 10 4.99 -13.85 -4.58
C TYR A 10 4.67 -15.35 -4.51
N GLY A 11 3.63 -15.79 -5.24
CA GLY A 11 3.23 -17.20 -5.31
C GLY A 11 2.42 -17.70 -4.11
N ARG A 12 1.99 -16.80 -3.21
CA ARG A 12 1.09 -17.13 -2.10
C ARG A 12 -0.37 -16.86 -2.48
N ARG A 13 -1.31 -17.42 -1.72
CA ARG A 13 -2.74 -17.08 -1.86
C ARG A 13 -2.96 -15.57 -1.69
N THR A 14 -3.69 -14.97 -2.63
CA THR A 14 -4.17 -13.58 -2.54
C THR A 14 -5.07 -13.42 -1.31
N ARG A 15 -4.75 -12.42 -0.47
CA ARG A 15 -5.51 -12.05 0.73
C ARG A 15 -6.09 -10.64 0.66
N ALA A 16 -5.55 -9.78 -0.22
CA ALA A 16 -6.06 -8.43 -0.45
C ALA A 16 -5.84 -7.99 -1.90
N ILE A 17 -6.63 -7.01 -2.33
CA ILE A 17 -6.54 -6.36 -3.64
C ILE A 17 -6.57 -4.84 -3.40
N ILE A 18 -5.65 -4.10 -4.02
CA ILE A 18 -5.61 -2.64 -3.97
C ILE A 18 -5.89 -2.12 -5.38
N ILE A 19 -6.82 -1.16 -5.49
CA ILE A 19 -7.18 -0.49 -6.73
C ILE A 19 -6.74 0.96 -6.62
N THR A 20 -6.02 1.45 -7.62
CA THR A 20 -5.57 2.85 -7.69
C THR A 20 -6.38 3.64 -8.71
N ASP A 21 -6.33 4.96 -8.60
CA ASP A 21 -6.89 5.92 -9.56
C ASP A 21 -6.26 5.84 -10.96
N SER A 22 -5.00 5.41 -11.04
CA SER A 22 -4.26 5.13 -12.27
C SER A 22 -4.65 3.81 -12.94
N ASN A 23 -5.76 3.19 -12.54
CA ASN A 23 -6.22 1.88 -13.02
C ASN A 23 -5.21 0.73 -12.79
N HIS A 24 -4.30 0.85 -11.82
CA HIS A 24 -3.47 -0.27 -11.40
C HIS A 24 -4.20 -1.12 -10.36
N VAL A 25 -4.11 -2.44 -10.52
CA VAL A 25 -4.63 -3.44 -9.60
C VAL A 25 -3.43 -4.19 -9.02
N ILE A 26 -3.32 -4.18 -7.69
CA ILE A 26 -2.21 -4.82 -6.98
C ILE A 26 -2.77 -5.99 -6.17
N LEU A 27 -2.27 -7.20 -6.43
CA LEU A 27 -2.58 -8.39 -5.64
C LEU A 27 -1.60 -8.50 -4.47
N SER A 28 -2.11 -8.77 -3.27
CA SER A 28 -1.28 -8.91 -2.08
C SER A 28 -1.60 -10.19 -1.32
N SER A 29 -0.55 -10.83 -0.80
CA SER A 29 -0.69 -11.97 0.11
C SER A 29 -0.88 -11.56 1.58
N ILE A 30 -0.89 -10.26 1.88
CA ILE A 30 -1.04 -9.67 3.21
C ILE A 30 -2.53 -9.35 3.44
N GLN A 31 -3.00 -9.52 4.67
CA GLN A 31 -4.37 -9.15 5.07
C GLN A 31 -4.61 -7.63 4.95
N PRO A 32 -5.81 -7.22 4.51
CA PRO A 32 -6.11 -5.81 4.28
C PRO A 32 -5.98 -4.95 5.55
N GLU A 33 -6.34 -5.48 6.73
CA GLU A 33 -6.23 -4.78 8.01
C GLU A 33 -4.76 -4.47 8.34
N THR A 34 -3.85 -5.40 8.08
CA THR A 34 -2.41 -5.20 8.29
C THR A 34 -1.85 -4.13 7.34
N ILE A 35 -2.35 -4.07 6.11
CA ILE A 35 -1.97 -3.04 5.13
C ILE A 35 -2.44 -1.67 5.63
N ALA A 36 -3.70 -1.55 6.07
CA ALA A 36 -4.26 -0.30 6.58
C ALA A 36 -3.51 0.22 7.82
N ASN A 37 -3.16 -0.67 8.76
CA ASN A 37 -2.39 -0.30 9.94
C ASN A 37 -1.01 0.26 9.55
N ARG A 38 -0.27 -0.43 8.68
CA ARG A 38 1.05 0.03 8.20
C ARG A 38 0.96 1.36 7.44
N PHE A 39 -0.09 1.55 6.65
CA PHE A 39 -0.32 2.80 5.92
C PHE A 39 -0.57 3.98 6.89
N THR A 40 -1.34 3.74 7.94
CA THR A 40 -1.62 4.75 8.98
C THR A 40 -0.37 5.11 9.75
N GLU A 41 0.44 4.12 10.14
CA GLU A 41 1.73 4.32 10.80
C GLU A 41 2.68 5.16 9.93
N TYR A 42 2.80 4.82 8.64
CA TYR A 42 3.64 5.59 7.71
C TYR A 42 3.15 7.03 7.57
N SER A 43 1.84 7.24 7.44
CA SER A 43 1.26 8.59 7.34
C SER A 43 1.52 9.41 8.60
N GLY A 44 1.40 8.80 9.79
CA GLY A 44 1.71 9.45 11.07
C GLY A 44 3.19 9.79 11.24
N GLN A 45 4.10 8.94 10.75
CA GLN A 45 5.54 9.22 10.75
C GLN A 45 5.90 10.39 9.83
N ASN A 46 5.33 10.43 8.63
CA ASN A 46 5.54 11.54 7.69
C ASN A 46 5.06 12.88 8.26
N PHE A 47 3.95 12.89 9.01
CA PHE A 47 3.48 14.09 9.68
C PHE A 47 4.49 14.60 10.72
N LYS A 48 5.02 13.71 11.57
CA LYS A 48 6.05 14.05 12.57
C LYS A 48 7.35 14.56 11.95
N LEU A 49 7.77 14.01 10.82
CA LEU A 49 8.97 14.47 10.11
C LEU A 49 8.80 15.88 9.56
N LYS A 50 7.62 16.21 9.00
CA LYS A 50 7.31 17.56 8.49
C LYS A 50 7.27 18.62 9.60
N GLU A 51 6.79 18.27 10.80
CA GLU A 51 6.81 19.19 11.95
C GLU A 51 8.22 19.54 12.42
N ASN A 52 9.18 18.62 12.28
CA ASN A 52 10.58 18.85 12.69
C ASN A 52 11.44 19.55 11.62
N THR A 53 10.96 19.66 10.38
CA THR A 53 11.65 20.38 9.30
C THR A 53 11.11 21.78 9.03
N THR A 54 9.93 22.10 9.58
CA THR A 54 9.28 23.42 9.43
C THR A 54 9.50 24.33 10.66
N LYS A 55 10.26 23.87 11.66
CA LYS A 55 10.79 24.69 12.76
C LYS A 55 12.28 24.87 12.56
#